data_AF-A0A8T2V741-F1
#
_entry.id   AF-A0A8T2V741-F1
#
_cell.length_a   1.000
_cell.length_b   1.000
_cell.length_c   1.000
_cell.angle_alpha   90.00
_cell.angle_beta   90.00
_cell.angle_gamma   90.00
#
_symmetry.space_group_name_H-M   'P 1'
#
loop_
_entity.id
_entity.type
_entity.pdbx_description
1 polymer ?
#
loop_
_entity_poly.entity_id
_entity_poly.type
_entity_poly.pdbx_seq_one_letter_code
_entity_poly.pdbx_strand_id
1 'polypeptide(L)'
;MASTAGEDKPSCTYENGHANGVVKCSPTPGESFSNWQEEVKNGGSLRPVDLETGVNGWATPPGQSFHVRGSNYFAKKHKSASHESVFKPLGVDWLRSHCRLDHVLARHDNRVMQALQRGHANGHGLKDFILAVNLQIPGRDYHHAIFYFVLEDPIPSHSLLYRFIHEDDAFRNSRFKLINRIIKGPWIVRATVGNHAACLLGKALTCNYHKGSNYFEIDVDVSSSALANAILHLALGYVNSVSVDMAFLIEAQTEEELPERILGAVRISQIEMASAALVADPLDGATHVSAHPRVPIRESSWKRLSRSISFLGQGSKCSKETDPHAGET
;
A
#
# COMPACT_ATOMS: atom_id res chain seq x y z
N MET A 1 57.90 -24.91 -7.70
CA MET A 1 57.23 -23.69 -8.18
C MET A 1 55.82 -23.70 -7.64
N ALA A 2 55.59 -23.00 -6.53
CA ALA A 2 54.27 -22.80 -5.95
C ALA A 2 54.09 -21.29 -5.83
N SER A 3 53.10 -20.73 -6.53
CA SER A 3 52.76 -19.31 -6.53
C SER A 3 51.69 -19.08 -5.47
N THR A 4 52.02 -18.29 -4.46
CA THR A 4 51.09 -17.75 -3.47
C THR A 4 50.57 -16.41 -3.98
N ALA A 5 49.26 -16.31 -4.20
CA ALA A 5 48.57 -15.06 -4.49
C ALA A 5 48.55 -14.18 -3.22
N GLY A 6 49.01 -12.94 -3.35
CA GLY A 6 48.95 -11.94 -2.28
C GLY A 6 47.55 -11.37 -2.11
N GLU A 7 47.12 -11.21 -0.86
CA GLU A 7 45.92 -10.50 -0.46
C GLU A 7 46.10 -8.98 -0.65
N ASP A 8 45.28 -8.36 -1.50
CA ASP A 8 45.20 -6.89 -1.57
C ASP A 8 44.41 -6.35 -0.37
N LYS A 9 45.10 -5.67 0.55
CA LYS A 9 44.48 -4.86 1.60
C LYS A 9 44.13 -3.47 1.04
N PRO A 10 42.94 -2.91 1.35
CA PRO A 10 42.62 -1.54 0.99
C PRO A 10 43.51 -0.56 1.77
N SER A 11 44.13 0.39 1.07
CA SER A 11 44.88 1.49 1.68
C SER A 11 43.92 2.65 2.03
N CYS A 12 43.82 2.98 3.31
CA CYS A 12 43.18 4.21 3.76
C CYS A 12 44.26 5.27 3.92
N THR A 13 44.25 6.31 3.09
CA THR A 13 45.04 7.53 3.32
C THR A 13 44.21 8.54 4.10
N TYR A 14 44.74 8.99 5.23
CA TYR A 14 44.18 10.08 6.03
C TYR A 14 44.74 11.42 5.53
N GLU A 15 43.88 12.31 5.04
CA GLU A 15 44.21 13.73 4.93
C GLU A 15 43.62 14.49 6.13
N ASN A 16 44.49 15.15 6.89
CA ASN A 16 44.15 16.02 8.01
C ASN A 16 43.76 17.41 7.49
N GLY A 17 42.57 17.91 7.85
CA GLY A 17 42.29 19.35 7.77
C GLY A 17 40.82 19.76 7.75
N HIS A 18 40.32 20.17 8.91
CA HIS A 18 39.07 20.94 9.18
C HIS A 18 37.71 20.22 9.10
N ALA A 19 36.90 20.53 10.12
CA ALA A 19 35.74 19.79 10.60
C ALA A 19 34.49 19.95 9.72
N ASN A 20 34.16 18.89 8.97
CA ASN A 20 32.82 18.34 8.68
C ASN A 20 32.97 17.37 7.50
N GLY A 21 33.53 16.19 7.78
CA GLY A 21 33.80 15.18 6.77
C GLY A 21 32.54 14.36 6.44
N VAL A 22 31.86 14.74 5.36
CA VAL A 22 31.06 13.78 4.59
C VAL A 22 32.06 12.83 3.93
N VAL A 23 32.00 11.54 4.27
CA VAL A 23 32.76 10.51 3.56
C VAL A 23 32.18 10.42 2.15
N LYS A 24 32.84 11.08 1.19
CA LYS A 24 32.62 10.82 -0.23
C LYS A 24 33.46 9.62 -0.62
N CYS A 25 32.83 8.45 -0.68
CA CYS A 25 33.40 7.34 -1.43
C CYS A 25 33.34 7.71 -2.92
N SER A 26 34.51 7.88 -3.53
CA SER A 26 34.63 7.87 -4.99
C SER A 26 34.29 6.46 -5.48
N PRO A 27 33.44 6.29 -6.50
CA PRO A 27 33.16 4.97 -7.04
C PRO A 27 34.44 4.36 -7.58
N THR A 28 34.71 3.12 -7.22
CA THR A 28 35.69 2.28 -7.91
C THR A 28 35.24 2.12 -9.38
N PRO A 29 36.16 2.20 -10.36
CA PRO A 29 35.80 1.95 -11.75
C PRO A 29 35.35 0.48 -11.90
N GLY A 30 34.04 0.24 -11.92
CA GLY A 30 33.45 -1.10 -12.00
C GLY A 30 32.13 -1.32 -11.24
N GLU A 31 31.62 -0.34 -10.50
CA GLU A 31 30.33 -0.49 -9.81
C GLU A 31 29.14 -0.38 -10.80
N SER A 32 28.46 -1.51 -10.96
CA SER A 32 27.23 -1.75 -11.71
C SER A 32 26.16 -0.66 -11.49
N PHE A 33 25.70 -0.02 -12.57
CA PHE A 33 24.50 0.82 -12.57
C PHE A 33 23.32 -0.01 -12.04
N SER A 34 22.99 0.23 -10.78
CA SER A 34 22.26 -0.68 -9.92
C SER A 34 20.75 -0.62 -10.21
N ASN A 35 20.13 -1.81 -10.25
CA ASN A 35 18.71 -2.10 -10.45
C ASN A 35 17.76 -0.90 -10.22
N TRP A 36 17.10 -0.41 -11.27
CA TRP A 36 16.12 0.70 -11.20
C TRP A 36 15.05 0.50 -10.10
N GLN A 37 14.73 -0.75 -9.76
CA GLN A 37 13.81 -1.06 -8.66
C GLN A 37 14.36 -0.63 -7.29
N GLU A 38 15.67 -0.75 -7.05
CA GLU A 38 16.31 -0.28 -5.80
C GLU A 38 16.32 1.25 -5.73
N GLU A 39 16.49 1.94 -6.87
CA GLU A 39 16.31 3.40 -6.94
C GLU A 39 14.90 3.79 -6.49
N VAL A 40 13.86 3.10 -6.99
CA VAL A 40 12.48 3.34 -6.59
C VAL A 40 12.25 3.00 -5.12
N LYS A 41 12.76 1.87 -4.64
CA LYS A 41 12.56 1.41 -3.27
C LYS A 41 13.13 2.40 -2.24
N ASN A 42 14.32 2.95 -2.53
CA ASN A 42 15.03 3.84 -1.61
C ASN A 42 14.70 5.33 -1.84
N GLY A 43 14.17 5.70 -3.01
CA GLY A 43 13.79 7.08 -3.35
C GLY A 43 12.37 7.49 -2.94
N GLY A 44 11.62 6.62 -2.25
CA GLY A 44 10.27 6.93 -1.79
C GLY A 44 10.23 7.86 -0.59
N SER A 45 9.15 8.65 -0.48
CA SER A 45 8.92 9.50 0.70
C SER A 45 8.75 8.70 1.99
N LEU A 46 8.30 7.44 1.87
CA LEU A 46 8.31 6.48 2.95
C LEU A 46 9.42 5.45 2.71
N ARG A 47 10.37 5.37 3.65
CA ARG A 47 11.56 4.51 3.52
C ARG A 47 11.27 3.04 3.86
N PRO A 48 11.99 2.07 3.26
CA PRO A 48 11.95 0.68 3.70
C PRO A 48 12.54 0.54 5.12
N VAL A 49 11.96 -0.33 5.93
CA VAL A 49 12.38 -0.62 7.31
C VAL A 49 12.32 -2.11 7.62
N ASP A 50 12.93 -2.52 8.73
CA ASP A 50 12.81 -3.89 9.24
C ASP A 50 11.34 -4.24 9.55
N LEU A 51 10.94 -5.47 9.24
CA LEU A 51 9.56 -5.92 9.34
C LEU A 51 9.02 -5.90 10.78
N GLU A 52 9.85 -6.28 11.76
CA GLU A 52 9.43 -6.51 13.14
C GLU A 52 9.73 -5.31 14.06
N THR A 53 10.87 -4.67 13.84
CA THR A 53 11.41 -3.59 14.67
C THR A 53 11.31 -2.21 14.03
N GLY A 54 11.06 -2.14 12.71
CA GLY A 54 11.04 -0.89 11.96
C GLY A 54 9.91 0.07 12.35
N VAL A 55 10.20 1.37 12.26
CA VAL A 55 9.28 2.49 12.52
C VAL A 55 9.48 3.61 11.51
N ASN A 56 8.45 4.42 11.31
CA ASN A 56 8.39 5.51 10.34
C ASN A 56 8.85 5.06 8.93
N GLY A 57 8.18 4.02 8.43
CA GLY A 57 8.56 3.38 7.18
C GLY A 57 7.60 2.28 6.73
N TRP A 58 7.98 1.59 5.66
CA TRP A 58 7.25 0.43 5.16
C TRP A 58 8.12 -0.84 5.08
N ALA A 59 7.47 -2.00 5.10
CA ALA A 59 8.15 -3.30 4.92
C ALA A 59 7.26 -4.26 4.10
N THR A 60 7.82 -5.40 3.73
CA THR A 60 7.09 -6.45 2.98
C THR A 60 6.67 -7.58 3.93
N PRO A 61 5.39 -7.68 4.32
CA PRO A 61 4.93 -8.80 5.14
C PRO A 61 4.86 -10.08 4.29
N PRO A 62 5.11 -11.27 4.88
CA PRO A 62 4.95 -12.55 4.18
C PRO A 62 3.51 -12.76 3.73
N GLY A 63 3.29 -13.22 2.49
CA GLY A 63 1.93 -13.50 1.97
C GLY A 63 1.13 -14.48 2.83
N GLN A 64 1.82 -15.43 3.46
CA GLN A 64 1.24 -16.42 4.39
C GLN A 64 0.62 -15.79 5.65
N SER A 65 0.90 -14.51 5.92
CA SER A 65 0.26 -13.73 6.99
C SER A 65 -1.24 -13.49 6.78
N PHE A 66 -1.73 -13.66 5.55
CA PHE A 66 -3.11 -13.37 5.18
C PHE A 66 -3.83 -14.66 4.80
N HIS A 67 -5.09 -14.78 5.25
CA HIS A 67 -5.94 -15.92 4.94
C HIS A 67 -6.93 -15.54 3.83
N VAL A 68 -6.83 -16.23 2.70
CA VAL A 68 -7.58 -15.96 1.47
C VAL A 68 -8.46 -17.17 1.12
N ARG A 69 -9.39 -17.02 0.18
CA ARG A 69 -10.26 -18.14 -0.24
C ARG A 69 -9.39 -19.28 -0.81
N GLY A 70 -9.42 -20.46 -0.19
CA GLY A 70 -8.69 -21.63 -0.68
C GLY A 70 -9.44 -22.35 -1.80
N SER A 71 -8.82 -23.38 -2.41
CA SER A 71 -9.33 -24.07 -3.61
C SER A 71 -10.73 -24.68 -3.51
N ASN A 72 -11.26 -24.90 -2.31
CA ASN A 72 -12.61 -25.46 -2.08
C ASN A 72 -13.52 -24.47 -1.34
N TYR A 73 -13.27 -23.16 -1.46
CA TYR A 73 -13.96 -22.16 -0.65
C TYR A 73 -15.46 -22.10 -0.91
N PHE A 74 -15.94 -22.22 -2.16
CA PHE A 74 -17.38 -22.10 -2.40
C PHE A 74 -18.16 -23.26 -1.78
N ALA A 75 -17.60 -24.47 -1.80
CA ALA A 75 -18.14 -25.65 -1.14
C ALA A 75 -17.98 -25.65 0.39
N LYS A 76 -16.78 -25.33 0.91
CA LYS A 76 -16.43 -25.55 2.34
C LYS A 76 -16.27 -24.27 3.17
N LYS A 77 -16.34 -23.09 2.54
CA LYS A 77 -16.02 -21.77 3.14
C LYS A 77 -14.63 -21.71 3.80
N HIS A 78 -13.72 -22.58 3.37
CA HIS A 78 -12.39 -22.70 3.95
C HIS A 78 -11.42 -21.66 3.38
N LYS A 79 -10.83 -20.86 4.27
CA LYS A 79 -9.73 -19.95 3.94
C LYS A 79 -8.39 -20.56 4.38
N SER A 80 -7.39 -20.43 3.53
CA SER A 80 -6.01 -20.89 3.80
C SER A 80 -5.05 -19.71 3.76
N ALA A 81 -3.87 -19.86 4.35
CA ALA A 81 -2.78 -18.92 4.17
C ALA A 81 -2.50 -18.71 2.66
N SER A 82 -2.29 -17.46 2.25
CA SER A 82 -1.95 -17.15 0.86
C SER A 82 -0.52 -17.62 0.53
N HIS A 83 -0.31 -17.90 -0.74
CA HIS A 83 1.02 -17.97 -1.33
C HIS A 83 1.69 -16.58 -1.36
N GLU A 84 2.90 -16.52 -1.91
CA GLU A 84 3.55 -15.25 -2.21
C GLU A 84 2.68 -14.35 -3.10
N SER A 85 2.85 -13.04 -2.92
CA SER A 85 2.14 -12.03 -3.68
C SER A 85 2.49 -12.13 -5.17
N VAL A 86 1.51 -11.86 -6.04
CA VAL A 86 1.70 -11.85 -7.50
C VAL A 86 2.72 -10.77 -7.89
N PHE A 87 2.63 -9.58 -7.30
CA PHE A 87 3.55 -8.48 -7.49
C PHE A 87 4.50 -8.36 -6.29
N LYS A 88 5.74 -7.97 -6.58
CA LYS A 88 6.73 -7.57 -5.57
C LYS A 88 6.48 -6.12 -5.15
N PRO A 89 6.48 -5.78 -3.85
CA PRO A 89 6.46 -4.38 -3.42
C PRO A 89 7.68 -3.63 -3.94
N LEU A 90 7.42 -2.50 -4.59
CA LEU A 90 8.44 -1.69 -5.27
C LEU A 90 8.75 -0.41 -4.49
N GLY A 91 7.74 0.20 -3.85
CA GLY A 91 7.91 1.42 -3.09
C GLY A 91 6.61 1.92 -2.50
N VAL A 92 6.71 2.83 -1.53
CA VAL A 92 5.56 3.52 -0.96
C VAL A 92 5.84 5.01 -0.91
N ASP A 93 4.87 5.81 -1.35
CA ASP A 93 4.88 7.24 -1.14
C ASP A 93 3.78 7.67 -0.17
N TRP A 94 4.15 8.54 0.77
CA TRP A 94 3.26 9.29 1.62
C TRP A 94 3.36 10.76 1.23
N LEU A 95 2.39 11.25 0.47
CA LEU A 95 2.42 12.58 -0.14
C LEU A 95 1.36 13.48 0.46
N ARG A 96 1.62 14.78 0.44
CA ARG A 96 0.65 15.83 0.76
C ARG A 96 0.55 16.80 -0.40
N SER A 97 -0.65 17.24 -0.72
CA SER A 97 -0.94 18.18 -1.81
C SER A 97 -2.13 19.07 -1.47
N HIS A 98 -2.24 20.22 -2.12
CA HIS A 98 -3.38 21.14 -1.93
C HIS A 98 -4.64 20.67 -2.67
N CYS A 99 -4.48 19.84 -3.71
CA CYS A 99 -5.54 19.24 -4.49
C CYS A 99 -5.37 17.72 -4.56
N ARG A 100 -6.41 17.01 -5.00
CA ARG A 100 -6.38 15.56 -5.19
C ARG A 100 -5.41 15.21 -6.32
N LEU A 101 -4.47 14.30 -6.06
CA LEU A 101 -3.59 13.71 -7.07
C LEU A 101 -4.26 12.46 -7.66
N ASP A 102 -4.78 12.61 -8.87
CA ASP A 102 -5.31 11.52 -9.69
C ASP A 102 -4.25 11.06 -10.71
N HIS A 103 -4.31 9.78 -11.10
CA HIS A 103 -3.49 9.19 -12.16
C HIS A 103 -1.98 9.49 -12.03
N VAL A 104 -1.43 9.24 -10.84
CA VAL A 104 -0.06 9.62 -10.47
C VAL A 104 1.00 9.02 -11.38
N LEU A 105 0.78 7.83 -11.95
CA LEU A 105 1.72 7.18 -12.86
C LEU A 105 1.79 7.85 -14.24
N ALA A 106 0.78 8.61 -14.66
CA ALA A 106 0.85 9.38 -15.91
C ALA A 106 1.60 10.70 -15.79
N ARG A 107 1.93 11.13 -14.56
CA ARG A 107 2.64 12.39 -14.38
C ARG A 107 4.07 12.31 -14.88
N HIS A 108 4.52 13.37 -15.55
CA HIS A 108 5.88 13.48 -16.07
C HIS A 108 6.95 13.47 -14.96
N ASP A 109 6.59 13.91 -13.75
CA ASP A 109 7.45 13.95 -12.57
C ASP A 109 7.33 12.68 -11.70
N ASN A 110 6.59 11.66 -12.15
CA ASN A 110 6.47 10.42 -11.39
C ASN A 110 7.81 9.68 -11.33
N ARG A 111 8.39 9.61 -10.11
CA ARG A 111 9.70 8.99 -9.88
C ARG A 111 9.78 7.52 -10.28
N VAL A 112 8.69 6.76 -10.14
CA VAL A 112 8.66 5.32 -10.46
C VAL A 112 8.77 5.13 -11.96
N MET A 113 7.93 5.86 -12.72
CA MET A 113 7.94 5.77 -14.17
C MET A 113 9.23 6.34 -14.76
N GLN A 114 9.80 7.40 -14.17
CA GLN A 114 11.11 7.91 -14.59
C GLN A 114 12.26 6.91 -14.35
N ALA A 115 12.28 6.25 -13.18
CA ALA A 115 13.28 5.22 -12.90
C ALA A 115 13.14 4.02 -13.84
N LEU A 116 11.90 3.60 -14.12
CA LEU A 116 11.62 2.54 -15.10
C LEU A 116 12.08 2.92 -16.51
N GLN A 117 11.82 4.16 -16.96
CA GLN A 117 12.30 4.67 -18.25
C GLN A 117 13.83 4.68 -18.34
N ARG A 118 14.53 5.09 -17.27
CA ARG A 118 15.99 4.97 -17.18
C ARG A 118 16.45 3.52 -17.25
N GLY A 119 15.75 2.62 -16.56
CA GLY A 119 15.96 1.17 -16.63
C GLY A 119 15.84 0.66 -18.06
N HIS A 120 14.78 1.04 -18.77
CA HIS A 120 14.53 0.66 -20.17
C HIS A 120 15.64 1.13 -21.11
N ALA A 121 16.09 2.37 -20.94
CA ALA A 121 17.21 2.93 -21.71
C ALA A 121 18.51 2.11 -21.55
N ASN A 122 18.66 1.42 -20.41
CA ASN A 122 19.78 0.54 -20.10
C ASN A 122 19.47 -0.95 -20.35
N GLY A 123 18.35 -1.28 -21.01
CA GLY A 123 17.95 -2.66 -21.33
C GLY A 123 17.34 -3.46 -20.17
N HIS A 124 17.05 -2.81 -19.04
CA HIS A 124 16.41 -3.43 -17.87
C HIS A 124 14.91 -3.14 -17.83
N GLY A 125 14.13 -4.03 -17.21
CA GLY A 125 12.71 -3.82 -16.92
C GLY A 125 11.77 -3.70 -18.12
N LEU A 126 12.20 -4.13 -19.31
CA LEU A 126 11.45 -3.98 -20.57
C LEU A 126 10.08 -4.67 -20.59
N LYS A 127 9.86 -5.64 -19.69
CA LYS A 127 8.60 -6.38 -19.54
C LYS A 127 7.86 -6.04 -18.24
N ASP A 128 8.45 -5.17 -17.42
CA ASP A 128 7.96 -4.92 -16.08
C ASP A 128 6.63 -4.16 -16.14
N PHE A 129 5.67 -4.65 -15.38
CA PHE A 129 4.34 -4.09 -15.26
C PHE A 129 4.15 -3.51 -13.86
N ILE A 130 3.76 -2.24 -13.78
CA ILE A 130 3.58 -1.53 -12.51
C ILE A 130 2.12 -1.56 -12.09
N LEU A 131 1.86 -1.94 -10.84
CA LEU A 131 0.58 -1.72 -10.18
C LEU A 131 0.74 -0.60 -9.14
N ALA A 132 -0.07 0.44 -9.24
CA ALA A 132 -0.19 1.46 -8.21
C ALA A 132 -1.58 1.41 -7.55
N VAL A 133 -1.61 1.52 -6.22
CA VAL A 133 -2.85 1.77 -5.48
C VAL A 133 -2.67 3.04 -4.66
N ASN A 134 -3.48 4.05 -4.92
CA ASN A 134 -3.41 5.37 -4.29
C ASN A 134 -4.63 5.56 -3.38
N LEU A 135 -4.43 5.48 -2.06
CA LEU A 135 -5.49 5.85 -1.11
C LEU A 135 -5.52 7.37 -0.97
N GLN A 136 -6.59 7.97 -1.46
CA GLN A 136 -6.78 9.41 -1.49
C GLN A 136 -7.59 9.84 -0.27
N ILE A 137 -6.98 10.68 0.57
CA ILE A 137 -7.51 11.04 1.89
C ILE A 137 -7.71 12.56 1.90
N PRO A 138 -8.96 13.06 1.82
CA PRO A 138 -9.18 14.48 1.95
C PRO A 138 -8.90 14.95 3.38
N GLY A 139 -8.58 16.22 3.52
CA GLY A 139 -8.38 16.87 4.80
C GLY A 139 -8.29 18.36 4.60
N ARG A 140 -7.54 19.05 5.47
CA ARG A 140 -7.13 20.43 5.17
C ARG A 140 -6.27 20.49 3.90
N ASP A 141 -5.34 19.54 3.80
CA ASP A 141 -4.60 19.19 2.60
C ASP A 141 -4.98 17.74 2.25
N TYR A 142 -4.86 17.38 0.98
CA TYR A 142 -4.97 15.99 0.53
C TYR A 142 -3.73 15.23 0.96
N HIS A 143 -3.94 14.02 1.46
CA HIS A 143 -2.87 13.06 1.68
C HIS A 143 -3.08 11.85 0.77
N HIS A 144 -1.97 11.32 0.28
CA HIS A 144 -1.95 10.21 -0.66
C HIS A 144 -0.99 9.15 -0.13
N ALA A 145 -1.52 7.96 0.19
CA ALA A 145 -0.72 6.78 0.45
C ALA A 145 -0.70 5.93 -0.82
N ILE A 146 0.41 5.98 -1.56
CA ILE A 146 0.58 5.33 -2.85
C ILE A 146 1.48 4.12 -2.68
N PHE A 147 0.95 2.95 -3.03
CA PHE A 147 1.65 1.68 -2.97
C PHE A 147 1.99 1.23 -4.38
N TYR A 148 3.28 1.13 -4.68
CA TYR A 148 3.77 0.67 -5.97
C TYR A 148 4.23 -0.78 -5.86
N PHE A 149 3.85 -1.59 -6.84
CA PHE A 149 4.26 -2.97 -6.97
C PHE A 149 4.71 -3.24 -8.40
N VAL A 150 5.59 -4.22 -8.58
CA VAL A 150 6.13 -4.62 -9.89
C VAL A 150 5.89 -6.10 -10.15
N LEU A 151 5.55 -6.42 -11.38
CA LEU A 151 5.53 -7.77 -11.93
C LEU A 151 6.50 -7.81 -13.12
N GLU A 152 7.51 -8.65 -13.04
CA GLU A 152 8.58 -8.75 -14.05
C GLU A 152 8.20 -9.65 -15.24
N ASP A 153 7.26 -10.57 -15.00
CA ASP A 153 6.77 -11.50 -16.01
C ASP A 153 5.51 -10.98 -16.73
N PRO A 154 5.33 -11.30 -18.02
CA PRO A 154 4.11 -10.97 -18.73
C PRO A 154 2.87 -11.54 -18.04
N ILE A 155 1.83 -10.71 -17.93
CA ILE A 155 0.54 -11.13 -17.36
C ILE A 155 -0.11 -12.17 -18.28
N PRO A 156 -0.39 -13.40 -17.81
CA PRO A 156 -1.05 -14.40 -18.64
C PRO A 156 -2.45 -13.96 -19.04
N SER A 157 -2.79 -14.04 -20.33
CA SER A 157 -4.06 -13.53 -20.88
C SER A 157 -5.32 -14.21 -20.32
N HIS A 158 -5.21 -15.44 -19.84
CA HIS A 158 -6.29 -16.20 -19.21
C HIS A 158 -6.41 -15.94 -17.70
N SER A 159 -5.49 -15.15 -17.11
CA SER A 159 -5.48 -14.91 -15.66
C SER A 159 -6.59 -13.95 -15.22
N LEU A 160 -7.05 -14.12 -13.99
CA LEU A 160 -7.98 -13.18 -13.36
C LEU A 160 -7.40 -11.75 -13.29
N LEU A 161 -6.09 -11.61 -13.13
CA LEU A 161 -5.40 -10.31 -13.18
C LEU A 161 -5.53 -9.65 -14.55
N TYR A 162 -5.32 -10.40 -15.64
CA TYR A 162 -5.48 -9.87 -16.99
C TYR A 162 -6.91 -9.37 -17.20
N ARG A 163 -7.91 -10.18 -16.84
CA ARG A 163 -9.33 -9.80 -16.90
C ARG A 163 -9.62 -8.55 -16.08
N PHE A 164 -9.13 -8.49 -14.84
CA PHE A 164 -9.32 -7.32 -13.97
C PHE A 164 -8.75 -6.02 -14.57
N ILE A 165 -7.62 -6.10 -15.26
CA ILE A 165 -7.03 -4.94 -15.96
C ILE A 165 -7.85 -4.54 -17.21
N HIS A 166 -8.46 -5.51 -17.91
CA HIS A 166 -9.04 -5.29 -19.25
C HIS A 166 -10.57 -5.23 -19.31
N GLU A 167 -11.29 -5.76 -18.33
CA GLU A 167 -12.75 -5.71 -18.26
C GLU A 167 -13.27 -4.35 -17.78
N ASP A 168 -14.57 -4.22 -17.54
CA ASP A 168 -15.19 -2.96 -17.13
C ASP A 168 -15.07 -2.68 -15.62
N ASP A 169 -15.52 -1.49 -15.23
CA ASP A 169 -15.49 -1.09 -13.82
C ASP A 169 -16.48 -1.89 -12.96
N ALA A 170 -17.55 -2.45 -13.53
CA ALA A 170 -18.44 -3.32 -12.76
C ALA A 170 -17.72 -4.60 -12.34
N PHE A 171 -16.93 -5.20 -13.24
CA PHE A 171 -16.07 -6.33 -12.94
C PHE A 171 -15.04 -5.97 -11.86
N ARG A 172 -14.33 -4.86 -12.02
CA ARG A 172 -13.30 -4.39 -11.07
C ARG A 172 -13.89 -4.09 -9.69
N ASN A 173 -14.95 -3.30 -9.64
CA ASN A 173 -15.61 -2.87 -8.41
C ASN A 173 -16.16 -4.05 -7.62
N SER A 174 -16.65 -5.08 -8.31
CA SER A 174 -17.16 -6.27 -7.63
C SER A 174 -16.08 -7.16 -7.01
N ARG A 175 -14.80 -6.95 -7.33
CA ARG A 175 -13.69 -7.86 -6.97
C ARG A 175 -12.53 -7.20 -6.24
N PHE A 176 -12.28 -5.90 -6.39
CA PHE A 176 -11.14 -5.25 -5.75
C PHE A 176 -11.28 -5.28 -4.22
N LYS A 177 -10.34 -5.95 -3.55
CA LYS A 177 -10.41 -6.29 -2.13
C LYS A 177 -9.14 -5.88 -1.38
N LEU A 178 -9.30 -5.43 -0.16
CA LEU A 178 -8.23 -5.20 0.82
C LEU A 178 -8.43 -6.11 2.02
N ILE A 179 -7.36 -6.78 2.46
CA ILE A 179 -7.28 -7.36 3.81
C ILE A 179 -6.32 -6.52 4.63
N ASN A 180 -6.77 -6.08 5.80
CA ASN A 180 -5.92 -5.38 6.77
C ASN A 180 -5.64 -6.26 7.99
N ARG A 181 -4.42 -6.19 8.53
CA ARG A 181 -4.02 -6.86 9.77
C ARG A 181 -3.29 -5.87 10.66
N ILE A 182 -3.79 -5.64 11.87
CA ILE A 182 -3.21 -4.70 12.83
C ILE A 182 -2.13 -5.42 13.64
N ILE A 183 -0.87 -5.09 13.39
CA ILE A 183 0.29 -5.67 14.05
C ILE A 183 0.51 -5.01 15.40
N LYS A 184 0.64 -3.68 15.40
CA LYS A 184 0.75 -2.83 16.59
C LYS A 184 -0.35 -1.78 16.53
N GLY A 185 -0.91 -1.43 17.68
CA GLY A 185 -1.91 -0.37 17.75
C GLY A 185 -2.79 -0.47 19.00
N PRO A 186 -3.35 0.66 19.46
CA PRO A 186 -4.32 0.68 20.54
C PRO A 186 -5.52 -0.23 20.25
N TRP A 187 -6.11 -0.80 21.30
CA TRP A 187 -7.29 -1.67 21.17
C TRP A 187 -8.44 -0.99 20.40
N ILE A 188 -8.63 0.32 20.57
CA ILE A 188 -9.67 1.07 19.85
C ILE A 188 -9.48 1.06 18.33
N VAL A 189 -8.23 1.10 17.86
CA VAL A 189 -7.92 0.99 16.41
C VAL A 189 -8.24 -0.42 15.92
N ARG A 190 -7.85 -1.45 16.68
CA ARG A 190 -8.17 -2.86 16.35
C ARG A 190 -9.68 -3.11 16.30
N ALA A 191 -10.44 -2.54 17.23
CA ALA A 191 -11.89 -2.67 17.28
C ALA A 191 -12.58 -1.95 16.10
N THR A 192 -12.06 -0.79 15.69
CA THR A 192 -12.69 0.06 14.67
C THR A 192 -12.33 -0.37 13.24
N VAL A 193 -11.05 -0.63 12.98
CA VAL A 193 -10.56 -1.05 11.65
C VAL A 193 -10.81 -2.55 11.43
N GLY A 194 -11.01 -3.31 12.51
CA GLY A 194 -11.02 -4.76 12.49
C GLY A 194 -9.60 -5.32 12.35
N ASN A 195 -9.37 -6.52 12.88
CA ASN A 195 -8.11 -7.24 12.68
C ASN A 195 -8.34 -8.44 11.77
N HIS A 196 -7.57 -8.54 10.68
CA HIS A 196 -7.83 -9.47 9.56
C HIS A 196 -9.17 -9.22 8.86
N ALA A 197 -9.68 -7.98 8.91
CA ALA A 197 -10.89 -7.62 8.20
C ALA A 197 -10.61 -7.59 6.69
N ALA A 198 -11.58 -8.08 5.92
CA ALA A 198 -11.56 -8.02 4.46
C ALA A 198 -12.65 -7.06 4.01
N CYS A 199 -12.29 -6.10 3.17
CA CYS A 199 -13.21 -5.12 2.59
C CYS A 199 -13.14 -5.19 1.07
N LEU A 200 -14.29 -5.36 0.41
CA LEU A 200 -14.41 -5.16 -1.03
C LEU A 200 -14.37 -3.65 -1.31
N LEU A 201 -13.17 -3.09 -1.44
CA LEU A 201 -12.95 -1.66 -1.66
C LEU A 201 -13.76 -1.15 -2.85
N GLY A 202 -13.77 -1.87 -3.96
CA GLY A 202 -14.49 -1.46 -5.16
C GLY A 202 -16.02 -1.38 -5.00
N LYS A 203 -16.60 -1.99 -3.95
CA LYS A 203 -18.01 -1.81 -3.58
C LYS A 203 -18.20 -0.77 -2.49
N ALA A 204 -17.23 -0.64 -1.60
CA ALA A 204 -17.33 0.21 -0.41
C ALA A 204 -16.96 1.67 -0.68
N LEU A 205 -16.14 1.93 -1.70
CA LEU A 205 -15.58 3.21 -2.06
C LEU A 205 -15.66 3.43 -3.56
N THR A 206 -15.62 4.69 -3.98
CA THR A 206 -15.36 5.06 -5.38
C THR A 206 -13.90 4.74 -5.72
N CYS A 207 -13.71 3.89 -6.73
CA CYS A 207 -12.41 3.60 -7.32
C CYS A 207 -12.36 4.12 -8.76
N ASN A 208 -11.30 4.85 -9.11
CA ASN A 208 -10.99 5.21 -10.50
C ASN A 208 -9.83 4.36 -11.00
N TYR A 209 -9.94 3.86 -12.23
CA TYR A 209 -9.00 2.90 -12.80
C TYR A 209 -8.29 3.50 -13.99
N HIS A 210 -6.96 3.54 -13.94
CA HIS A 210 -6.14 4.11 -14.99
C HIS A 210 -5.21 3.06 -15.57
N LYS A 211 -5.18 2.95 -16.89
CA LYS A 211 -4.38 1.95 -17.61
C LYS A 211 -3.41 2.64 -18.56
N GLY A 212 -2.13 2.31 -18.40
CA GLY A 212 -1.07 2.65 -19.35
C GLY A 212 -0.63 1.44 -20.19
N SER A 213 0.44 1.62 -20.96
CA SER A 213 1.04 0.53 -21.75
C SER A 213 1.69 -0.55 -20.87
N ASN A 214 2.27 -0.14 -19.73
CA ASN A 214 3.02 -1.00 -18.81
C ASN A 214 2.63 -0.76 -17.34
N TYR A 215 1.44 -0.21 -17.09
CA TYR A 215 0.95 -0.04 -15.73
C TYR A 215 -0.57 -0.09 -15.61
N PHE A 216 -1.02 -0.35 -14.39
CA PHE A 216 -2.38 -0.18 -13.94
C PHE A 216 -2.38 0.57 -12.61
N GLU A 217 -3.26 1.55 -12.47
CA GLU A 217 -3.39 2.37 -11.27
C GLU A 217 -4.84 2.36 -10.79
N ILE A 218 -5.00 2.28 -9.46
CA ILE A 218 -6.29 2.31 -8.77
C ILE A 218 -6.27 3.47 -7.78
N ASP A 219 -6.97 4.54 -8.11
CA ASP A 219 -7.24 5.64 -7.20
C ASP A 219 -8.45 5.28 -6.33
N VAL A 220 -8.28 5.27 -5.02
CA VAL A 220 -9.33 4.91 -4.05
C VAL A 220 -9.70 6.15 -3.26
N ASP A 221 -10.87 6.71 -3.55
CA ASP A 221 -11.38 7.88 -2.86
C ASP A 221 -12.02 7.48 -1.53
N VAL A 222 -11.29 7.66 -0.42
CA VAL A 222 -11.79 7.31 0.91
C VAL A 222 -12.95 8.22 1.34
N SER A 223 -13.05 9.42 0.79
CA SER A 223 -14.09 10.39 1.11
C SER A 223 -15.48 9.99 0.64
N SER A 224 -15.54 9.09 -0.35
CA SER A 224 -16.78 8.57 -0.93
C SER A 224 -17.64 7.79 0.08
N SER A 225 -17.08 7.41 1.24
CA SER A 225 -17.82 6.79 2.34
C SER A 225 -17.52 7.47 3.67
N ALA A 226 -18.56 8.06 4.27
CA ALA A 226 -18.45 8.70 5.59
C ALA A 226 -17.92 7.74 6.67
N LEU A 227 -18.32 6.46 6.61
CA LEU A 227 -17.82 5.43 7.53
C LEU A 227 -16.34 5.15 7.31
N ALA A 228 -15.92 4.92 6.06
CA ALA A 228 -14.52 4.66 5.75
C ALA A 228 -13.62 5.85 6.12
N ASN A 229 -14.08 7.07 5.80
CA ASN A 229 -13.40 8.30 6.17
C ASN A 229 -13.24 8.44 7.69
N ALA A 230 -14.29 8.14 8.46
CA ALA A 230 -14.22 8.16 9.92
C ALA A 230 -13.25 7.10 10.48
N ILE A 231 -13.29 5.87 9.95
CA ILE A 231 -12.38 4.78 10.36
C ILE A 231 -10.92 5.16 10.06
N LEU A 232 -10.66 5.66 8.86
CA LEU A 232 -9.31 6.03 8.44
C LEU A 232 -8.78 7.20 9.26
N HIS A 233 -9.55 8.27 9.46
CA HIS A 233 -9.09 9.39 10.29
C HIS A 233 -8.87 9.00 11.75
N LEU A 234 -9.65 8.06 12.30
CA LEU A 234 -9.37 7.50 13.61
C LEU A 234 -8.04 6.75 13.63
N ALA A 235 -7.77 5.90 12.63
CA ALA A 235 -6.48 5.21 12.51
C ALA A 235 -5.32 6.19 12.35
N LEU A 236 -5.51 7.25 11.55
CA LEU A 236 -4.53 8.32 11.36
C LEU A 236 -4.25 9.10 12.65
N GLY A 237 -5.26 9.27 13.52
CA GLY A 237 -5.07 9.86 14.84
C GLY A 237 -4.11 9.07 15.75
N TYR A 238 -3.90 7.79 15.47
CA TYR A 238 -2.98 6.90 16.19
C TYR A 238 -1.79 6.46 15.35
N VAL A 239 -1.55 7.10 14.20
CA VAL A 239 -0.66 6.59 13.15
C VAL A 239 0.78 6.37 13.61
N ASN A 240 1.27 7.15 14.57
CA ASN A 240 2.59 7.01 15.17
C ASN A 240 2.75 5.79 16.11
N SER A 241 1.67 5.08 16.40
CA SER A 241 1.62 3.91 17.29
C SER A 241 0.99 2.69 16.62
N VAL A 242 0.59 2.82 15.36
CA VAL A 242 -0.05 1.77 14.58
C VAL A 242 0.94 1.19 13.57
N SER A 243 1.04 -0.13 13.55
CA SER A 243 1.63 -0.88 12.44
C SER A 243 0.54 -1.73 11.81
N VAL A 244 0.31 -1.55 10.52
CA VAL A 244 -0.75 -2.23 9.77
C VAL A 244 -0.20 -2.89 8.52
N ASP A 245 -0.54 -4.17 8.35
CA ASP A 245 -0.36 -4.91 7.11
C ASP A 245 -1.58 -4.67 6.23
N MET A 246 -1.35 -4.32 4.96
CA MET A 246 -2.38 -4.12 3.93
C MET A 246 -2.07 -5.01 2.75
N ALA A 247 -3.00 -5.90 2.39
CA ALA A 247 -2.89 -6.78 1.23
C ALA A 247 -4.03 -6.52 0.23
N PHE A 248 -3.68 -6.14 -0.99
CA PHE A 248 -4.61 -5.91 -2.09
C PHE A 248 -4.79 -7.18 -2.91
N LEU A 249 -6.02 -7.49 -3.31
CA LEU A 249 -6.39 -8.76 -3.92
C LEU A 249 -7.52 -8.56 -4.93
N ILE A 250 -7.69 -9.53 -5.82
CA ILE A 250 -8.91 -9.69 -6.63
C ILE A 250 -9.70 -10.83 -6.00
N GLU A 251 -10.93 -10.54 -5.57
CA GLU A 251 -11.82 -11.55 -5.01
C GLU A 251 -12.27 -12.55 -6.08
N ALA A 252 -11.99 -13.83 -5.85
CA ALA A 252 -12.49 -14.92 -6.67
C ALA A 252 -14.00 -15.07 -6.46
N GLN A 253 -14.76 -15.21 -7.54
CA GLN A 253 -16.21 -15.40 -7.57
C GLN A 253 -16.63 -16.74 -8.18
N THR A 254 -15.73 -17.48 -8.83
CA THR A 254 -15.97 -18.83 -9.36
C THR A 254 -14.87 -19.82 -8.94
N GLU A 255 -15.12 -21.13 -9.04
CA GLU A 255 -14.16 -22.16 -8.62
C GLU A 255 -12.85 -22.12 -9.44
N GLU A 256 -12.92 -21.72 -10.72
CA GLU A 256 -11.75 -21.60 -11.61
C GLU A 256 -10.85 -20.41 -11.24
N GLU A 257 -11.38 -19.46 -10.47
CA GLU A 257 -10.65 -18.30 -9.96
C GLU A 257 -9.93 -18.60 -8.63
N LEU A 258 -10.10 -19.80 -8.07
CA LEU A 258 -9.49 -20.23 -6.80
C LEU A 258 -8.20 -21.06 -7.01
N PRO A 259 -7.29 -21.07 -6.02
CA PRO A 259 -7.30 -20.26 -4.79
C PRO A 259 -7.01 -18.79 -5.08
N GLU A 260 -7.53 -17.91 -4.22
CA GLU A 260 -7.18 -16.49 -4.26
C GLU A 260 -5.67 -16.30 -4.01
N ARG A 261 -5.09 -15.27 -4.64
CA ARG A 261 -3.72 -14.81 -4.36
C ARG A 261 -3.72 -13.32 -4.08
N ILE A 262 -2.83 -12.91 -3.19
CA ILE A 262 -2.55 -11.49 -2.96
C ILE A 262 -1.92 -10.89 -4.21
N LEU A 263 -2.40 -9.72 -4.66
CA LEU A 263 -1.72 -8.94 -5.68
C LEU A 263 -0.43 -8.36 -5.12
N GLY A 264 -0.52 -7.61 -4.03
CA GLY A 264 0.62 -7.01 -3.35
C GLY A 264 0.29 -6.75 -1.89
N ALA A 265 1.30 -6.78 -1.02
CA ALA A 265 1.15 -6.49 0.40
C ALA A 265 2.27 -5.60 0.93
N VAL A 266 1.91 -4.69 1.83
CA VAL A 266 2.84 -3.78 2.50
C VAL A 266 2.49 -3.69 3.99
N ARG A 267 3.51 -3.55 4.82
CA ARG A 267 3.40 -3.13 6.21
C ARG A 267 3.69 -1.64 6.26
N ILE A 268 2.82 -0.87 6.87
CA ILE A 268 3.08 0.53 7.22
C ILE A 268 3.31 0.57 8.73
N SER A 269 4.46 1.09 9.14
CA SER A 269 4.89 1.10 10.53
C SER A 269 5.02 2.51 11.05
N GLN A 270 4.14 2.89 11.98
CA GLN A 270 4.29 4.03 12.87
C GLN A 270 4.73 5.30 12.12
N ILE A 271 3.99 5.68 11.08
CA ILE A 271 4.35 6.84 10.25
C ILE A 271 3.96 8.14 10.94
N GLU A 272 4.64 9.23 10.60
CA GLU A 272 4.29 10.56 11.09
C GLU A 272 3.48 11.31 10.02
N MET A 273 2.37 11.96 10.40
CA MET A 273 1.61 12.76 9.43
C MET A 273 2.46 13.85 8.77
N ALA A 274 3.41 14.42 9.52
CA ALA A 274 4.29 15.49 9.05
C ALA A 274 5.39 15.02 8.09
N SER A 275 5.65 13.71 7.97
CA SER A 275 6.65 13.19 7.02
C SER A 275 6.14 13.13 5.58
N ALA A 276 4.87 13.48 5.34
CA ALA A 276 4.29 13.53 4.01
C ALA A 276 5.07 14.51 3.11
N ALA A 277 5.59 14.02 2.00
CA ALA A 277 6.31 14.86 1.04
C ALA A 277 5.32 15.78 0.31
N LEU A 278 5.60 17.09 0.30
CA LEU A 278 4.77 18.06 -0.39
C LEU A 278 4.95 17.92 -1.91
N VAL A 279 3.85 17.69 -2.62
CA VAL A 279 3.80 17.75 -4.08
C VAL A 279 3.21 19.10 -4.47
N ALA A 280 4.00 19.90 -5.20
CA ALA A 280 3.54 21.17 -5.73
C ALA A 280 2.46 20.94 -6.80
N ASP A 281 1.46 21.83 -6.84
CA ASP A 281 0.53 21.85 -7.97
C ASP A 281 1.29 22.37 -9.21
N PRO A 282 1.12 21.77 -10.40
CA PRO A 282 1.62 22.36 -11.64
C PRO A 282 1.24 23.84 -11.83
N LEU A 283 0.12 24.28 -11.23
CA LEU A 283 -0.35 25.67 -11.28
C LEU A 283 0.37 26.61 -10.28
N ASP A 284 1.06 26.09 -9.26
CA ASP A 284 1.79 26.91 -8.27
C ASP A 284 3.07 27.54 -8.85
N GLY A 285 3.55 27.04 -10.01
CA GLY A 285 4.68 27.62 -10.73
C GLY A 285 4.37 28.92 -11.49
N ALA A 286 3.10 29.35 -11.52
CA ALA A 286 2.63 30.45 -12.35
C ALA A 286 1.98 31.60 -11.56
N THR A 287 2.41 31.94 -10.35
CA THR A 287 2.07 33.26 -9.77
C THR A 287 3.19 33.82 -8.89
N HIS A 288 3.83 34.88 -9.39
CA HIS A 288 4.57 35.82 -8.57
C HIS A 288 3.55 36.85 -8.00
N VAL A 289 3.62 37.07 -6.68
CA VAL A 289 3.06 38.21 -5.89
C VAL A 289 1.53 38.24 -5.60
N SER A 290 1.16 37.97 -4.34
CA SER A 290 0.68 39.00 -3.39
C SER A 290 0.18 38.35 -2.09
N ALA A 291 0.78 38.73 -0.96
CA ALA A 291 0.37 38.28 0.36
C ALA A 291 -0.90 39.03 0.81
N HIS A 292 -1.98 38.29 1.02
CA HIS A 292 -3.08 38.73 1.89
C HIS A 292 -3.22 37.78 3.08
N PRO A 293 -3.35 38.29 4.32
CA PRO A 293 -3.44 37.45 5.50
C PRO A 293 -4.81 36.75 5.54
N ARG A 294 -4.80 35.43 5.67
CA ARG A 294 -6.02 34.63 5.87
C ARG A 294 -6.48 34.74 7.33
N VAL A 295 -7.75 35.06 7.53
CA VAL A 295 -8.45 35.10 8.82
C VAL A 295 -8.51 33.69 9.42
N PRO A 296 -8.28 33.49 10.73
CA PRO A 296 -8.36 32.17 11.35
C PRO A 296 -9.84 31.74 11.48
N ILE A 297 -10.16 30.54 11.00
CA ILE A 297 -11.44 29.89 11.33
C ILE A 297 -11.31 29.32 12.75
N ARG A 298 -12.19 29.78 13.62
CA ARG A 298 -12.29 29.47 15.04
C ARG A 298 -12.67 28.00 15.26
N GLU A 299 -11.84 27.26 15.99
CA GLU A 299 -12.21 25.98 16.60
C GLU A 299 -13.45 26.16 17.49
N SER A 300 -14.57 25.51 17.14
CA SER A 300 -15.55 25.06 18.12
C SER A 300 -16.62 24.17 17.47
N SER A 301 -16.62 22.89 17.82
CA SER A 301 -17.82 22.15 18.31
C SER A 301 -17.67 20.62 18.14
N TRP A 302 -16.69 20.03 18.85
CA TRP A 302 -16.58 18.57 19.03
C TRP A 302 -17.31 18.04 20.28
N LYS A 303 -18.19 18.84 20.92
CA LYS A 303 -18.92 18.43 22.15
C LYS A 303 -20.35 17.90 21.93
N ARG A 304 -20.70 17.41 20.74
CA ARG A 304 -22.09 16.95 20.48
C ARG A 304 -22.30 15.57 19.84
N LEU A 305 -21.29 14.72 19.73
CA LEU A 305 -21.47 13.35 19.18
C LEU A 305 -21.11 12.20 20.14
N SER A 306 -21.06 12.44 21.45
CA SER A 306 -20.94 11.35 22.45
C SER A 306 -22.29 10.85 22.98
N ARG A 307 -23.32 10.76 22.13
CA ARG A 307 -24.54 9.99 22.38
C ARG A 307 -25.02 9.40 21.06
N SER A 308 -25.29 8.09 21.05
CA SER A 308 -25.81 7.28 19.94
C SER A 308 -24.77 6.54 19.08
N ILE A 309 -23.99 5.64 19.71
CA ILE A 309 -23.64 4.37 19.06
C ILE A 309 -24.07 3.26 20.02
N SER A 310 -25.33 2.88 19.92
CA SER A 310 -25.87 1.68 20.55
C SER A 310 -26.90 1.09 19.61
N PHE A 311 -26.47 0.47 18.51
CA PHE A 311 -27.26 -0.49 17.74
C PHE A 311 -26.35 -1.30 16.81
N LEU A 312 -26.14 -2.57 17.17
CA LEU A 312 -26.17 -3.77 16.32
C LEU A 312 -25.54 -4.94 17.07
N GLY A 313 -26.32 -5.45 18.01
CA GLY A 313 -26.16 -6.79 18.58
C GLY A 313 -27.55 -7.44 18.64
N GLN A 314 -27.61 -8.72 18.27
CA GLN A 314 -28.77 -9.62 18.17
C GLN A 314 -29.54 -9.56 16.83
N GLY A 315 -29.83 -10.67 16.15
CA GLY A 315 -29.55 -12.07 16.44
C GLY A 315 -30.29 -12.96 15.43
N SER A 316 -29.66 -14.03 14.97
CA SER A 316 -30.36 -15.15 14.33
C SER A 316 -30.45 -16.27 15.36
N LYS A 317 -31.68 -16.56 15.79
CA LYS A 317 -32.04 -17.71 16.64
C LYS A 317 -31.75 -19.01 15.89
N CYS A 318 -30.92 -19.87 16.48
CA CYS A 318 -30.90 -21.28 16.14
C CYS A 318 -32.03 -21.99 16.91
N SER A 319 -32.90 -22.66 16.17
CA SER A 319 -34.00 -23.50 16.65
C SER A 319 -33.46 -24.69 17.44
N LYS A 320 -34.10 -24.97 18.59
CA LYS A 320 -33.94 -26.23 19.32
C LYS A 320 -34.60 -27.34 18.50
N GLU A 321 -33.83 -28.37 18.18
CA GLU A 321 -34.33 -29.69 17.84
C GLU A 321 -33.72 -30.66 18.85
N THR A 322 -34.58 -31.22 19.70
CA THR A 322 -34.24 -32.25 20.68
C THR A 322 -34.56 -33.60 20.04
N ASP A 323 -33.53 -34.43 19.85
CA ASP A 323 -33.67 -35.83 19.43
C ASP A 323 -34.44 -36.66 20.48
N PRO A 324 -35.26 -37.63 20.03
CA PRO A 324 -35.86 -38.65 20.89
C PRO A 324 -35.06 -39.96 20.81
N HIS A 325 -34.66 -40.54 21.96
CA HIS A 325 -34.82 -41.96 22.29
C HIS A 325 -33.99 -42.42 23.50
N ALA A 326 -34.70 -42.92 24.52
CA ALA A 326 -34.38 -44.05 25.42
C ALA A 326 -35.35 -43.94 26.62
N GLY A 327 -36.18 -44.90 27.02
CA GLY A 327 -36.45 -46.27 26.62
C GLY A 327 -37.47 -46.85 27.62
N GLU A 328 -37.97 -48.04 27.29
CA GLU A 328 -38.56 -49.06 28.17
C GLU A 328 -40.00 -48.93 28.71
N THR A 329 -40.70 -50.05 28.52
CA THR A 329 -42.04 -50.50 28.94
C THR A 329 -43.25 -49.98 28.17
#